data_AF-A0A1A8RVU6-F1
#
_entry.id   AF-A0A1A8RVU6-F1
#
_cell.length_a   1.000
_cell.length_b   1.000
_cell.length_c   1.000
_cell.angle_alpha   90.00
_cell.angle_beta   90.00
_cell.angle_gamma   90.00
#
_symmetry.space_group_name_H-M   'P 1'
#
loop_
_entity.id
_entity.type
_entity.pdbx_description
1 polymer ?
#
loop_
_entity_poly.entity_id
_entity_poly.type
_entity_poly.pdbx_seq_one_letter_code
_entity_poly.pdbx_strand_id
1 'polypeptide(L)'
;GKPPRVSKTLLQQCRFSGGLALPNFLAYYWAAHIQKLCYWLKSSGSSWCKLELLSCKGSSLPALLYSSLPVKPSLYTDNPVVLNTLKIWFQFRRHNNFVIPSSSGPLTNNHLFPPSLLDTTFSVWCDKGIGQFKHLYVDGVFDSFPNLSSRYNLPSTHLFRYFQIRNFVAKCFPNFPFLPPEQRWETMLYFIPHHRGTISKLYDAILSLSNHSKVKLRGIWEGELGIGIHEESWEQAIARVRSSTSCARLGLIQFKVIHRVHFSKSRLSELYPEVENKCDKCQGSPCHLSHMFFLCPELQRFWTGYFAIMSTVLGVTLHPCPLIAVFGIPDRSLILDSTQKDIIAFTSLLARRLILLHWKSAKCPTVSQWLKDVMFFLKLEKIKYTLRGCTANFFHKWQPFISYFTGLEVLPV
;
A
#
# COMPACT_ATOMS: atom_id res chain seq x y z
N GLY A 1 9.57 -20.84 -17.80
CA GLY A 1 8.13 -20.67 -17.48
C GLY A 1 7.61 -19.39 -18.14
N LYS A 2 6.31 -19.31 -18.47
CA LYS A 2 5.71 -18.11 -19.09
C LYS A 2 5.83 -16.90 -18.14
N PRO A 3 6.17 -15.70 -18.64
CA PRO A 3 6.29 -14.51 -17.80
C PRO A 3 4.93 -14.16 -17.15
N PRO A 4 4.91 -13.84 -15.84
CA PRO A 4 3.67 -13.52 -15.15
C PRO A 4 3.09 -12.19 -15.68
N ARG A 5 1.78 -12.18 -15.97
CA ARG A 5 1.08 -10.97 -16.47
C ARG A 5 0.85 -9.90 -15.42
N VAL A 6 0.95 -10.26 -14.15
CA VAL A 6 0.79 -9.37 -12.99
C VAL A 6 2.04 -9.52 -12.14
N SER A 7 2.65 -8.39 -11.73
CA SER A 7 3.83 -8.44 -10.89
C SER A 7 3.51 -9.03 -9.51
N LYS A 8 4.46 -9.78 -8.95
CA LYS A 8 4.33 -10.35 -7.60
C LYS A 8 4.15 -9.25 -6.55
N THR A 9 4.85 -8.12 -6.72
CA THR A 9 4.74 -6.96 -5.84
C THR A 9 3.33 -6.40 -5.78
N LEU A 10 2.64 -6.29 -6.93
CA LEU A 10 1.25 -5.84 -6.98
C LEU A 10 0.30 -6.85 -6.30
N LEU A 11 0.51 -8.14 -6.50
CA LEU A 11 -0.31 -9.17 -5.84
C LEU A 11 -0.16 -9.13 -4.31
N GLN A 12 1.06 -8.83 -3.83
CA GLN A 12 1.39 -8.77 -2.40
C GLN A 12 0.92 -7.49 -1.71
N GLN A 13 0.54 -6.46 -2.46
CA GLN A 13 -0.02 -5.25 -1.87
C GLN A 13 -1.32 -5.53 -1.12
N CYS A 14 -1.58 -4.71 -0.10
CA CYS A 14 -2.82 -4.75 0.66
C CYS A 14 -4.04 -4.51 -0.26
N ARG A 15 -5.18 -5.13 0.07
CA ARG A 15 -6.43 -5.01 -0.69
C ARG A 15 -6.95 -3.57 -0.77
N PHE A 16 -6.77 -2.78 0.29
CA PHE A 16 -7.12 -1.34 0.28
C PHE A 16 -6.22 -0.53 -0.66
N SER A 17 -5.01 -1.02 -0.92
CA SER A 17 -4.07 -0.42 -1.86
C SER A 17 -4.20 -0.96 -3.28
N GLY A 18 -5.20 -1.81 -3.55
CA GLY A 18 -5.47 -2.38 -4.86
C GLY A 18 -4.79 -3.71 -5.16
N GLY A 19 -4.04 -4.29 -4.21
CA GLY A 19 -3.48 -5.64 -4.36
C GLY A 19 -4.48 -6.75 -4.01
N LEU A 20 -4.01 -8.01 -4.03
CA LEU A 20 -4.82 -9.17 -3.63
C LEU A 20 -4.52 -9.67 -2.20
N ALA A 21 -3.60 -9.00 -1.49
CA ALA A 21 -3.03 -9.44 -0.22
C ALA A 21 -2.44 -10.85 -0.29
N LEU A 22 -1.71 -11.14 -1.38
CA LEU A 22 -0.89 -12.34 -1.45
C LEU A 22 0.20 -12.27 -0.36
N PRO A 23 0.43 -13.32 0.44
CA PRO A 23 1.46 -13.29 1.47
C PRO A 23 2.85 -12.96 0.92
N ASN A 24 3.55 -12.05 1.57
CA ASN A 24 4.98 -11.81 1.36
C ASN A 24 5.79 -12.46 2.47
N PHE A 25 6.23 -13.69 2.23
CA PHE A 25 6.99 -14.46 3.20
C PHE A 25 8.28 -13.77 3.65
N LEU A 26 8.94 -12.99 2.78
CA LEU A 26 10.14 -12.25 3.14
C LEU A 26 9.82 -11.11 4.10
N ALA A 27 8.76 -10.33 3.84
CA ALA A 27 8.33 -9.29 4.75
C ALA A 27 7.81 -9.85 6.08
N TYR A 28 7.14 -11.01 6.06
CA TYR A 28 6.70 -11.70 7.28
C TYR A 28 7.90 -12.19 8.11
N TYR A 29 8.89 -12.77 7.44
CA TYR A 29 10.16 -13.18 8.05
C TYR A 29 10.84 -11.99 8.73
N TRP A 30 11.00 -10.86 8.04
CA TRP A 30 11.55 -9.65 8.64
C TRP A 30 10.71 -9.11 9.80
N ALA A 31 9.38 -9.08 9.68
CA ALA A 31 8.49 -8.62 10.76
C ALA A 31 8.65 -9.46 12.05
N ALA A 32 8.73 -10.78 11.91
CA ALA A 32 8.94 -11.68 13.04
C ALA A 32 10.29 -11.44 13.74
N HIS A 33 11.36 -11.18 12.97
CA HIS A 33 12.67 -10.87 13.51
C HIS A 33 12.75 -9.45 14.11
N ILE A 34 12.12 -8.45 13.49
CA ILE A 34 12.07 -7.08 14.03
C ILE A 34 11.34 -7.04 15.36
N GLN A 35 10.30 -7.86 15.56
CA GLN A 35 9.65 -7.99 16.87
C GLN A 35 10.64 -8.37 17.98
N LYS A 36 11.64 -9.22 17.69
CA LYS A 36 12.70 -9.59 18.65
C LYS A 36 13.61 -8.41 19.00
N LEU A 37 13.84 -7.51 18.04
CA LEU A 37 14.58 -6.27 18.29
C LEU A 37 13.81 -5.35 19.25
N CYS A 38 12.48 -5.28 19.12
CA CYS A 38 11.63 -4.53 20.06
C CYS A 38 11.75 -5.08 21.49
N TYR A 39 11.93 -6.39 21.67
CA TYR A 39 12.18 -7.00 22.97
C TYR A 39 13.51 -6.51 23.58
N TRP A 40 14.59 -6.44 22.80
CA TRP A 40 15.88 -5.91 23.26
C TRP A 40 15.78 -4.46 23.74
N LEU A 41 14.92 -3.65 23.12
CA LEU A 41 14.79 -2.23 23.42
C LEU A 41 13.77 -1.88 24.51
N LYS A 42 12.66 -2.64 24.61
CA LYS A 42 11.50 -2.27 25.44
C LYS A 42 11.19 -3.26 26.56
N SER A 43 11.68 -4.49 26.49
CA SER A 43 11.32 -5.57 27.41
C SER A 43 12.54 -6.39 27.82
N SER A 44 13.64 -5.68 28.14
CA SER A 44 14.91 -6.24 28.62
C SER A 44 14.81 -6.99 29.96
N GLY A 45 13.65 -6.92 30.63
CA GLY A 45 13.39 -7.63 31.88
C GLY A 45 13.29 -9.16 31.75
N SER A 46 12.99 -9.69 30.56
CA SER A 46 12.84 -11.13 30.36
C SER A 46 14.20 -11.87 30.39
N SER A 47 14.24 -13.07 30.97
CA SER A 47 15.50 -13.80 31.23
C SER A 47 16.30 -14.07 29.95
N TRP A 48 15.63 -14.45 28.86
CA TRP A 48 16.30 -14.69 27.58
C TRP A 48 16.85 -13.40 26.96
N CYS A 49 16.13 -12.27 27.05
CA CYS A 49 16.63 -10.98 26.58
C CYS A 49 17.89 -10.55 27.33
N LYS A 50 17.95 -10.78 28.65
CA LYS A 50 19.14 -10.48 29.45
C LYS A 50 20.35 -11.27 28.96
N LEU A 51 20.19 -12.57 28.74
CA LEU A 51 21.26 -13.44 28.22
C LEU A 51 21.74 -12.97 26.84
N GLU A 52 20.83 -12.59 25.96
CA GLU A 52 21.16 -12.08 24.62
C GLU A 52 21.88 -10.73 24.71
N LEU A 53 21.38 -9.78 25.51
CA LEU A 53 22.01 -8.46 25.72
C LEU A 53 23.42 -8.57 26.30
N LEU A 54 23.64 -9.47 27.26
CA LEU A 54 24.94 -9.70 27.89
C LEU A 54 25.96 -10.40 26.96
N SER A 55 25.49 -11.06 25.90
CA SER A 55 26.38 -11.71 24.93
C SER A 55 27.10 -10.74 23.98
N CYS A 56 26.77 -9.44 24.05
CA CYS A 56 27.38 -8.40 23.23
C CYS A 56 28.66 -7.86 23.89
N LYS A 57 29.77 -7.86 23.13
CA LYS A 57 31.11 -7.42 23.53
C LYS A 57 31.49 -6.16 22.74
N GLY A 58 32.16 -5.20 23.37
CA GLY A 58 32.69 -4.00 22.69
C GLY A 58 31.63 -3.03 22.13
N SER A 59 30.35 -3.23 22.46
CA SER A 59 29.20 -2.39 22.13
C SER A 59 27.98 -2.88 22.91
N SER A 60 26.86 -2.17 22.79
CA SER A 60 25.52 -2.64 23.18
C SER A 60 24.71 -3.07 21.96
N LEU A 61 23.74 -3.98 22.13
CA LEU A 61 22.81 -4.36 21.04
C LEU A 61 22.00 -3.16 20.53
N PRO A 62 21.45 -2.27 21.37
CA PRO A 62 20.79 -1.04 20.89
C PRO A 62 21.72 -0.20 20.00
N ALA A 63 23.00 -0.05 20.33
CA ALA A 63 23.96 0.65 19.47
C ALA A 63 24.13 0.00 18.10
N LEU A 64 24.15 -1.34 18.03
CA LEU A 64 24.22 -2.08 16.77
C LEU A 64 22.94 -1.96 15.94
N LEU A 65 21.77 -1.82 16.57
CA LEU A 65 20.52 -1.63 15.82
C LEU A 65 20.48 -0.29 15.09
N TYR A 66 20.95 0.76 15.77
CA TYR A 66 20.94 2.15 15.32
C TYR A 66 22.22 2.58 14.56
N SER A 67 23.16 1.65 14.34
CA SER A 67 24.46 1.96 13.73
C SER A 67 24.35 2.36 12.26
N SER A 68 25.44 2.90 11.70
CA SER A 68 25.62 2.93 10.25
C SER A 68 25.84 1.51 9.72
N LEU A 69 25.68 1.28 8.41
CA LEU A 69 26.05 0.03 7.74
C LEU A 69 27.18 0.27 6.74
N PRO A 70 28.05 -0.71 6.48
CA PRO A 70 28.02 -2.11 6.96
C PRO A 70 28.68 -2.32 8.33
N VAL A 71 28.11 -3.23 9.13
CA VAL A 71 28.71 -3.74 10.38
C VAL A 71 28.80 -5.26 10.29
N LYS A 72 29.87 -5.84 10.85
CA LYS A 72 30.07 -7.30 10.96
C LYS A 72 29.65 -7.77 12.36
N PRO A 73 28.50 -8.47 12.53
CA PRO A 73 28.02 -8.90 13.84
C PRO A 73 29.00 -9.80 14.61
N SER A 74 29.81 -10.59 13.91
CA SER A 74 30.77 -11.53 14.52
C SER A 74 31.88 -10.84 15.33
N LEU A 75 32.09 -9.54 15.16
CA LEU A 75 33.03 -8.77 15.98
C LEU A 75 32.48 -8.46 17.37
N TYR A 76 31.16 -8.53 17.55
CA TYR A 76 30.47 -8.08 18.77
C TYR A 76 29.80 -9.22 19.53
N THR A 77 29.58 -10.39 18.94
CA THR A 77 28.96 -11.50 19.66
C THR A 77 29.28 -12.85 19.02
N ASP A 78 29.46 -13.86 19.89
CA ASP A 78 29.60 -15.27 19.51
C ASP A 78 28.28 -16.03 19.62
N ASN A 79 27.23 -15.41 20.17
CA ASN A 79 25.93 -16.05 20.33
C ASN A 79 25.26 -16.22 18.96
N PRO A 80 24.97 -17.46 18.51
CA PRO A 80 24.42 -17.72 17.19
C PRO A 80 23.04 -17.08 16.97
N VAL A 81 22.22 -16.95 18.02
CA VAL A 81 20.88 -16.34 17.95
C VAL A 81 20.99 -14.83 17.71
N VAL A 82 21.82 -14.15 18.49
CA VAL A 82 22.03 -12.70 18.36
C VAL A 82 22.70 -12.37 17.02
N LEU A 83 23.70 -13.17 16.63
CA LEU A 83 24.41 -13.04 15.36
C LEU A 83 23.46 -13.18 14.16
N ASN A 84 22.59 -14.19 14.15
CA ASN A 84 21.60 -14.36 13.08
C ASN A 84 20.57 -13.23 13.08
N THR A 85 20.09 -12.81 14.25
CA THR A 85 19.12 -11.71 14.38
C THR A 85 19.68 -10.40 13.83
N LEU A 86 20.94 -10.07 14.16
CA LEU A 86 21.64 -8.89 13.62
C LEU A 86 21.89 -9.00 12.11
N LYS A 87 22.27 -10.18 11.59
CA LYS A 87 22.43 -10.40 10.14
C LYS A 87 21.14 -10.11 9.38
N ILE A 88 20.01 -10.60 9.88
CA ILE A 88 18.68 -10.41 9.26
C ILE A 88 18.28 -8.93 9.33
N TRP A 89 18.52 -8.27 10.45
CA TRP A 89 18.28 -6.84 10.60
C TRP A 89 19.09 -6.01 9.59
N PHE A 90 20.38 -6.31 9.45
CA PHE A 90 21.24 -5.62 8.50
C PHE A 90 20.88 -5.93 7.05
N GLN A 91 20.41 -7.15 6.75
CA GLN A 91 19.87 -7.51 5.44
C GLN A 91 18.63 -6.67 5.12
N PHE A 92 17.67 -6.55 6.05
CA PHE A 92 16.47 -5.73 5.89
C PHE A 92 16.83 -4.25 5.63
N ARG A 93 17.74 -3.69 6.45
CA ARG A 93 18.18 -2.30 6.30
C ARG A 93 18.88 -2.05 4.96
N ARG A 94 19.77 -2.95 4.52
CA ARG A 94 20.41 -2.85 3.20
C ARG A 94 19.40 -2.95 2.06
N HIS A 95 18.44 -3.87 2.15
CA HIS A 95 17.42 -4.04 1.13
C HIS A 95 16.58 -2.78 0.91
N ASN A 96 16.35 -2.00 1.97
CA ASN A 96 15.57 -0.75 1.92
C ASN A 96 16.46 0.51 1.89
N ASN A 97 17.76 0.39 1.65
CA ASN A 97 18.73 1.50 1.62
C ASN A 97 18.84 2.32 2.92
N PHE A 98 18.56 1.71 4.07
CA PHE A 98 18.68 2.34 5.39
C PHE A 98 20.10 2.21 5.96
N VAL A 99 21.05 2.94 5.39
CA VAL A 99 22.49 2.81 5.69
C VAL A 99 23.00 3.79 6.76
N ILE A 100 22.35 4.94 6.89
CA ILE A 100 22.76 6.05 7.78
C ILE A 100 22.47 5.70 9.26
N PRO A 101 23.31 6.12 10.23
CA PRO A 101 23.05 5.91 11.65
C PRO A 101 21.87 6.76 12.14
N SER A 102 21.30 6.38 13.28
CA SER A 102 20.16 7.07 13.91
C SER A 102 20.57 7.92 15.11
N SER A 103 19.91 9.05 15.32
CA SER A 103 20.00 9.86 16.55
C SER A 103 19.36 9.17 17.76
N SER A 104 18.54 8.13 17.56
CA SER A 104 18.00 7.27 18.62
C SER A 104 19.02 6.23 19.14
N GLY A 105 20.24 6.20 18.58
CA GLY A 105 21.32 5.40 19.12
C GLY A 105 21.66 5.77 20.57
N PRO A 106 22.06 4.79 21.41
CA PRO A 106 22.43 5.04 22.80
C PRO A 106 23.73 5.85 22.88
N LEU A 107 23.82 6.66 23.92
CA LEU A 107 25.01 7.46 24.21
C LEU A 107 26.10 6.64 24.93
N THR A 108 25.71 5.58 25.64
CA THR A 108 26.60 4.66 26.36
C THR A 108 26.86 3.38 25.58
N ASN A 109 28.02 2.76 25.80
CA ASN A 109 28.40 1.48 25.21
C ASN A 109 28.16 1.43 23.69
N ASN A 110 28.64 2.45 22.97
CA ASN A 110 28.38 2.60 21.53
C ASN A 110 29.69 2.56 20.73
N HIS A 111 29.84 1.55 19.88
CA HIS A 111 31.04 1.37 19.03
C HIS A 111 31.27 2.51 18.03
N LEU A 112 30.23 3.25 17.62
CA LEU A 112 30.39 4.42 16.75
C LEU A 112 31.00 5.61 17.50
N PHE A 113 30.84 5.65 18.82
CA PHE A 113 31.37 6.71 19.68
C PHE A 113 32.33 6.09 20.71
N PRO A 114 33.59 5.79 20.33
CA PRO A 114 34.57 5.14 21.19
C PRO A 114 34.76 5.75 22.59
N PRO A 115 34.66 7.08 22.80
CA PRO A 115 34.71 7.66 24.15
C PRO A 115 33.68 7.07 25.12
N SER A 116 32.51 6.63 24.63
CA SER A 116 31.49 5.98 25.47
C SER A 116 31.86 4.61 26.01
N LEU A 117 32.89 3.97 25.46
CA LEU A 117 33.39 2.67 25.93
C LEU A 117 34.45 2.80 27.03
N LEU A 118 35.09 3.97 27.11
CA LEU A 118 36.23 4.21 28.00
C LEU A 118 35.84 5.10 29.18
N ASP A 119 35.04 6.15 28.95
CA ASP A 119 34.70 7.13 29.96
C ASP A 119 33.36 6.79 30.64
N THR A 120 33.43 6.42 31.92
CA THR A 120 32.25 6.12 32.75
C THR A 120 31.34 7.32 32.97
N THR A 121 31.83 8.54 32.71
CA THR A 121 31.04 9.78 32.76
C THR A 121 29.80 9.71 31.88
N PHE A 122 29.88 9.05 30.73
CA PHE A 122 28.74 8.90 29.84
C PHE A 122 27.64 8.00 30.43
N SER A 123 27.98 7.09 31.34
CA SER A 123 26.99 6.32 32.12
C SER A 123 26.25 7.23 33.10
N VAL A 124 26.97 8.15 33.76
CA VAL A 124 26.36 9.16 34.64
C VAL A 124 25.40 10.08 33.86
N TRP A 125 25.72 10.42 32.61
CA TRP A 125 24.82 11.19 31.74
C TRP A 125 23.56 10.39 31.41
N CYS A 126 23.69 9.08 31.17
CA CYS A 126 22.55 8.19 30.95
C CYS A 126 21.63 8.11 32.18
N ASP A 127 22.20 7.97 33.38
CA ASP A 127 21.45 7.92 34.65
C ASP A 127 20.71 9.24 34.91
N LYS A 128 21.26 10.36 34.44
CA LYS A 128 20.64 11.69 34.48
C LYS A 128 19.59 11.92 33.39
N GLY A 129 19.32 10.93 32.54
CA GLY A 129 18.27 10.97 31.52
C GLY A 129 18.76 11.18 30.07
N ILE A 130 20.07 11.34 29.85
CA ILE A 130 20.66 11.49 28.51
C ILE A 130 21.09 10.12 27.96
N GLY A 131 20.09 9.25 27.70
CA GLY A 131 20.34 7.90 27.20
C GLY A 131 20.60 7.80 25.69
N GLN A 132 20.14 8.78 24.88
CA GLN A 132 20.21 8.76 23.42
C GLN A 132 20.75 10.09 22.88
N PHE A 133 21.39 10.09 21.70
CA PHE A 133 21.91 11.32 21.10
C PHE A 133 20.83 12.37 20.83
N LYS A 134 19.60 11.94 20.52
CA LYS A 134 18.47 12.86 20.32
C LYS A 134 18.08 13.66 21.57
N HIS A 135 18.44 13.20 22.77
CA HIS A 135 18.17 13.94 24.02
C HIS A 135 19.04 15.20 24.17
N LEU A 136 20.05 15.37 23.32
CA LEU A 136 20.91 16.56 23.27
C LEU A 136 20.32 17.70 22.43
N TYR A 137 19.13 17.48 21.86
CA TYR A 137 18.43 18.47 21.05
C TYR A 137 17.23 19.03 21.81
N VAL A 138 17.07 20.35 21.77
CA VAL A 138 15.93 21.07 22.33
C VAL A 138 15.31 21.90 21.21
N ASP A 139 13.98 21.81 21.05
CA ASP A 139 13.24 22.44 19.95
C ASP A 139 13.82 22.14 18.56
N GLY A 140 14.37 20.93 18.40
CA GLY A 140 14.95 20.45 17.14
C GLY A 140 16.36 20.96 16.84
N VAL A 141 17.01 21.69 17.75
CA VAL A 141 18.38 22.22 17.60
C VAL A 141 19.30 21.64 18.66
N PHE A 142 20.55 21.34 18.30
CA PHE A 142 21.56 20.83 19.23
C PHE A 142 21.86 21.87 20.31
N ASP A 143 21.59 21.50 21.56
CA ASP A 143 21.57 22.45 22.67
C ASP A 143 22.97 22.78 23.20
N SER A 144 23.10 23.95 23.83
CA SER A 144 24.34 24.41 24.42
C SER A 144 24.66 23.69 25.73
N PHE A 145 25.95 23.60 26.08
CA PHE A 145 26.36 22.97 27.34
C PHE A 145 25.77 23.63 28.59
N PRO A 146 25.69 24.97 28.73
CA PRO A 146 25.06 25.61 29.88
C PRO A 146 23.59 25.20 30.07
N ASN A 147 22.83 25.11 28.96
CA ASN A 147 21.43 24.71 29.00
C ASN A 147 21.27 23.23 29.40
N LEU A 148 22.06 22.34 28.79
CA LEU A 148 22.08 20.91 29.17
C LEU A 148 22.55 20.71 30.61
N SER A 149 23.52 21.51 31.08
CA SER A 149 24.04 21.48 32.45
C SER A 149 22.95 21.87 33.44
N SER A 150 22.21 22.94 33.17
CA SER A 150 21.07 23.37 33.99
C SER A 150 19.94 22.32 33.99
N ARG A 151 19.60 21.78 32.82
CA ARG A 151 18.48 20.84 32.65
C ARG A 151 18.73 19.46 33.28
N TYR A 152 19.94 18.95 33.14
CA TYR A 152 20.30 17.59 33.57
C TYR A 152 21.25 17.57 34.77
N ASN A 153 21.48 18.72 35.42
CA ASN A 153 22.42 18.88 36.54
C ASN A 153 23.82 18.34 36.24
N LEU A 154 24.40 18.68 35.07
CA LEU A 154 25.73 18.21 34.66
C LEU A 154 26.84 19.10 35.25
N PRO A 155 27.89 18.53 35.86
CA PRO A 155 29.06 19.29 36.32
C PRO A 155 29.77 20.03 35.19
N SER A 156 30.29 21.23 35.48
CA SER A 156 31.06 22.05 34.53
C SER A 156 32.34 21.35 34.02
N THR A 157 32.90 20.43 34.80
CA THR A 157 34.03 19.57 34.43
C THR A 157 33.74 18.65 33.23
N HIS A 158 32.47 18.45 32.88
CA HIS A 158 32.06 17.63 31.74
C HIS A 158 32.06 18.39 30.40
N LEU A 159 32.44 19.66 30.36
CA LEU A 159 32.44 20.48 29.14
C LEU A 159 33.25 19.84 27.99
N PHE A 160 34.39 19.22 28.29
CA PHE A 160 35.17 18.50 27.27
C PHE A 160 34.42 17.30 26.67
N ARG A 161 33.66 16.57 27.49
CA ARG A 161 32.84 15.43 27.03
C ARG A 161 31.71 15.89 26.13
N TYR A 162 31.12 17.04 26.43
CA TYR A 162 30.16 17.69 25.55
C TYR A 162 30.76 17.98 24.17
N PHE A 163 31.99 18.52 24.10
CA PHE A 163 32.65 18.76 22.81
C PHE A 163 32.96 17.48 22.05
N GLN A 164 33.32 16.38 22.73
CA GLN A 164 33.50 15.07 22.11
C GLN A 164 32.20 14.59 21.43
N ILE A 165 31.07 14.68 22.14
CA ILE A 165 29.78 14.27 21.58
C ILE A 165 29.36 15.20 20.45
N ARG A 166 29.49 16.52 20.62
CA ARG A 166 29.16 17.51 19.59
C ARG A 166 29.93 17.27 18.30
N ASN A 167 31.24 17.01 18.41
CA ASN A 167 32.08 16.70 17.25
C ASN A 167 31.63 15.40 16.56
N PHE A 168 31.33 14.36 17.34
CA PHE A 168 30.81 13.09 16.81
C PHE A 168 29.49 13.28 16.06
N VAL A 169 28.52 13.95 16.68
CA VAL A 169 27.19 14.22 16.11
C VAL A 169 27.30 15.06 14.83
N ALA A 170 28.12 16.11 14.83
CA ALA A 170 28.35 16.95 13.65
C ALA A 170 28.96 16.16 12.48
N LYS A 171 29.81 15.16 12.75
CA LYS A 171 30.41 14.30 11.73
C LYS A 171 29.44 13.23 11.20
N CYS A 172 28.59 12.68 12.06
CA CYS A 172 27.71 11.57 11.70
C CYS A 172 26.37 12.00 11.09
N PHE A 173 25.91 13.22 11.39
CA PHE A 173 24.61 13.72 10.93
C PHE A 173 24.78 14.98 10.07
N PRO A 174 24.48 14.92 8.76
CA PRO A 174 24.73 16.04 7.83
C PRO A 174 23.88 17.28 8.11
N ASN A 175 22.76 17.14 8.82
CA ASN A 175 21.83 18.24 9.11
C ASN A 175 22.19 19.04 10.38
N PHE A 176 23.35 18.79 10.99
CA PHE A 176 23.78 19.51 12.20
C PHE A 176 23.80 21.04 11.95
N PRO A 177 23.26 21.88 12.87
CA PRO A 177 22.85 21.59 14.25
C PRO A 177 21.41 21.10 14.41
N PHE A 178 20.65 20.89 13.34
CA PHE A 178 19.26 20.46 13.42
C PHE A 178 19.14 18.94 13.63
N LEU A 179 18.09 18.52 14.34
CA LEU A 179 17.78 17.12 14.56
C LEU A 179 17.41 16.46 13.21
N PRO A 180 18.06 15.33 12.84
CA PRO A 180 17.67 14.61 11.63
C PRO A 180 16.22 14.13 11.69
N PRO A 181 15.49 14.12 10.57
CA PRO A 181 14.12 13.61 10.53
C PRO A 181 14.10 12.12 10.87
N GLU A 182 13.08 11.71 11.63
CA GLU A 182 12.90 10.32 12.04
C GLU A 182 12.69 9.41 10.82
N GLN A 183 13.49 8.35 10.73
CA GLN A 183 13.44 7.42 9.61
C GLN A 183 12.33 6.39 9.82
N ARG A 184 11.67 5.98 8.72
CA ARG A 184 10.51 5.06 8.79
C ARG A 184 10.79 3.71 9.44
N TRP A 185 12.04 3.24 9.47
CA TRP A 185 12.39 2.01 10.16
C TRP A 185 12.59 2.19 11.66
N GLU A 186 12.87 3.40 12.14
CA GLU A 186 13.03 3.70 13.57
C GLU A 186 11.69 3.54 14.30
N THR A 187 10.61 3.95 13.65
CA THR A 187 9.24 3.78 14.18
C THR A 187 8.85 2.32 14.35
N MET A 188 9.42 1.41 13.55
CA MET A 188 9.21 -0.03 13.69
C MET A 188 9.81 -0.59 14.98
N LEU A 189 10.83 0.06 15.56
CA LEU A 189 11.47 -0.37 16.79
C LEU A 189 10.72 0.11 18.05
N TYR A 190 9.73 0.99 17.90
CA TYR A 190 8.93 1.46 19.03
C TYR A 190 7.72 0.59 19.37
N PHE A 191 7.37 -0.39 18.52
CA PHE A 191 6.26 -1.28 18.79
C PHE A 191 6.44 -2.05 20.10
N ILE A 192 5.36 -2.17 20.88
CA ILE A 192 5.36 -2.96 22.11
C ILE A 192 5.33 -4.45 21.73
N PRO A 193 6.36 -5.23 22.09
CA PRO A 193 6.54 -6.58 21.57
C PRO A 193 5.47 -7.57 22.05
N HIS A 194 4.91 -7.36 23.24
CA HIS A 194 3.90 -8.20 23.88
C HIS A 194 2.46 -7.95 23.40
N HIS A 195 2.23 -6.85 22.68
CA HIS A 195 0.89 -6.51 22.24
C HIS A 195 0.39 -7.49 21.17
N ARG A 196 -0.89 -7.85 21.23
CA ARG A 196 -1.51 -8.73 20.23
C ARG A 196 -1.39 -8.09 18.83
N GLY A 197 -0.96 -8.89 17.86
CA GLY A 197 -0.85 -8.46 16.46
C GLY A 197 0.37 -7.61 16.12
N THR A 198 1.38 -7.50 16.99
CA THR A 198 2.61 -6.71 16.69
C THR A 198 3.31 -7.17 15.41
N ILE A 199 3.42 -8.47 15.15
CA ILE A 199 3.99 -8.98 13.90
C ILE A 199 3.18 -8.52 12.69
N SER A 200 1.85 -8.54 12.77
CA SER A 200 0.97 -8.06 11.69
C SER A 200 1.15 -6.56 11.43
N LYS A 201 1.22 -5.75 12.51
CA LYS A 201 1.47 -4.31 12.38
C LYS A 201 2.85 -4.00 11.77
N LEU A 202 3.88 -4.74 12.17
CA LEU A 202 5.22 -4.65 11.59
C LEU A 202 5.22 -5.07 10.12
N TYR A 203 4.52 -6.15 9.78
CA TYR A 203 4.36 -6.60 8.40
C TYR A 203 3.71 -5.54 7.50
N ASP A 204 2.61 -4.93 7.95
CA ASP A 204 1.93 -3.86 7.22
C ASP A 204 2.84 -2.63 7.06
N ALA A 205 3.60 -2.27 8.11
CA ALA A 205 4.58 -1.19 8.06
C ALA A 205 5.68 -1.47 7.02
N ILE A 206 6.21 -2.69 6.96
CA ILE A 206 7.21 -3.09 5.96
C ILE A 206 6.63 -3.03 4.55
N LEU A 207 5.41 -3.53 4.33
CA LEU A 207 4.78 -3.46 3.01
C LEU A 207 4.58 -2.02 2.52
N SER A 208 4.24 -1.11 3.45
CA SER A 208 4.03 0.32 3.13
C SER A 208 5.29 1.04 2.61
N LEU A 209 6.49 0.49 2.83
CA LEU A 209 7.74 1.06 2.31
C LEU A 209 7.82 1.04 0.78
N SER A 210 7.06 0.15 0.11
CA SER A 210 7.19 -0.16 -1.32
C SER A 210 6.26 0.65 -2.27
N ASN A 211 5.75 1.80 -1.83
CA ASN A 211 4.55 2.46 -2.39
C ASN A 211 4.65 3.10 -3.81
N HIS A 212 5.62 2.73 -4.65
CA HIS A 212 5.92 3.42 -5.92
C HIS A 212 4.97 3.12 -7.10
N SER A 213 3.96 2.26 -6.95
CA SER A 213 3.19 1.73 -8.11
C SER A 213 1.90 2.49 -8.46
N LYS A 214 1.29 3.26 -7.54
CA LYS A 214 -0.09 3.74 -7.71
C LYS A 214 -0.21 4.96 -8.63
N VAL A 215 0.72 5.92 -8.51
CA VAL A 215 0.69 7.20 -9.24
C VAL A 215 0.84 6.98 -10.75
N LYS A 216 1.75 6.08 -11.16
CA LYS A 216 2.00 5.80 -12.58
C LYS A 216 0.78 5.21 -13.29
N LEU A 217 0.06 4.30 -12.63
CA LEU A 217 -1.10 3.63 -13.23
C LEU A 217 -2.27 4.60 -13.46
N ARG A 218 -2.52 5.49 -12.50
CA ARG A 218 -3.54 6.54 -12.61
C ARG A 218 -3.23 7.48 -13.78
N GLY A 219 -1.98 7.97 -13.88
CA GLY A 219 -1.58 8.87 -14.97
C GLY A 219 -1.74 8.27 -16.38
N ILE A 220 -1.52 6.95 -16.53
CA ILE A 220 -1.77 6.26 -17.81
C ILE A 220 -3.27 6.28 -18.16
N TRP A 221 -4.14 6.02 -17.18
CA TRP A 221 -5.58 6.08 -17.41
C TRP A 221 -6.07 7.50 -17.70
N GLU A 222 -5.56 8.51 -17.00
CA GLU A 222 -5.87 9.92 -17.25
C GLU A 222 -5.49 10.32 -18.68
N GLY A 223 -4.28 9.98 -19.13
CA GLY A 223 -3.81 10.26 -20.48
C GLY A 223 -4.62 9.54 -21.57
N GLU A 224 -4.99 8.28 -21.36
CA GLU A 224 -5.76 7.50 -22.34
C GLU A 224 -7.24 7.83 -22.41
N LEU A 225 -7.84 8.29 -21.30
CA LEU A 225 -9.26 8.67 -21.24
C LEU A 225 -9.47 10.16 -21.55
N GLY A 226 -8.43 10.99 -21.46
CA GLY A 226 -8.52 12.43 -21.64
C GLY A 226 -9.26 13.14 -20.50
N ILE A 227 -9.24 12.55 -19.29
CA ILE A 227 -9.93 13.09 -18.10
C ILE A 227 -8.97 13.17 -16.91
N GLY A 228 -9.14 14.18 -16.05
CA GLY A 228 -8.48 14.22 -14.75
C GLY A 228 -9.20 13.30 -13.75
N ILE A 229 -8.49 12.36 -13.13
CA ILE A 229 -9.08 11.42 -12.16
C ILE A 229 -8.57 11.80 -10.78
N HIS A 230 -9.33 12.50 -9.93
CA HIS A 230 -8.85 12.85 -8.59
C HIS A 230 -8.44 11.63 -7.73
N GLU A 231 -7.54 11.83 -6.75
CA GLU A 231 -6.99 10.76 -5.91
C GLU A 231 -8.08 9.97 -5.17
N GLU A 232 -9.04 10.65 -4.54
CA GLU A 232 -10.16 9.99 -3.86
C GLU A 232 -11.02 9.16 -4.84
N SER A 233 -11.21 9.65 -6.07
CA SER A 233 -11.97 8.91 -7.10
C SER A 233 -11.20 7.65 -7.49
N TRP A 234 -9.88 7.74 -7.59
CA TRP A 234 -9.02 6.60 -7.83
C TRP A 234 -9.05 5.58 -6.67
N GLU A 235 -9.04 6.04 -5.43
CA GLU A 235 -9.21 5.18 -4.25
C GLU A 235 -10.58 4.50 -4.22
N GLN A 236 -11.64 5.21 -4.58
CA GLN A 236 -12.98 4.64 -4.73
C GLN A 236 -13.01 3.57 -5.84
N ALA A 237 -12.38 3.82 -6.99
CA ALA A 237 -12.25 2.84 -8.06
C ALA A 237 -11.54 1.57 -7.57
N ILE A 238 -10.43 1.72 -6.84
CA ILE A 238 -9.72 0.59 -6.22
C ILE A 238 -10.63 -0.16 -5.24
N ALA A 239 -11.40 0.56 -4.42
CA ALA A 239 -12.33 -0.06 -3.48
C ALA A 239 -13.42 -0.90 -4.18
N ARG A 240 -13.86 -0.51 -5.39
CA ARG A 240 -14.83 -1.27 -6.19
C ARG A 240 -14.39 -2.67 -6.58
N VAL A 241 -13.08 -2.97 -6.62
CA VAL A 241 -12.56 -4.33 -6.84
C VAL A 241 -13.17 -5.35 -5.87
N ARG A 242 -13.40 -4.94 -4.61
CA ARG A 242 -13.93 -5.80 -3.55
C ARG A 242 -15.39 -5.53 -3.21
N SER A 243 -15.88 -4.30 -3.42
CA SER A 243 -17.21 -3.91 -2.97
C SER A 243 -18.31 -4.07 -4.02
N SER A 244 -17.97 -4.12 -5.32
CA SER A 244 -19.00 -4.25 -6.37
C SER A 244 -19.74 -5.58 -6.33
N THR A 245 -19.10 -6.66 -5.85
CA THR A 245 -19.68 -8.01 -5.85
C THR A 245 -18.92 -8.92 -4.89
N SER A 246 -19.62 -9.92 -4.35
CA SER A 246 -19.00 -11.01 -3.59
C SER A 246 -18.44 -12.13 -4.48
N CYS A 247 -18.75 -12.12 -5.78
CA CYS A 247 -18.24 -13.14 -6.71
C CYS A 247 -16.76 -12.85 -7.03
N ALA A 248 -15.86 -13.71 -6.53
CA ALA A 248 -14.42 -13.56 -6.73
C ALA A 248 -14.04 -13.47 -8.22
N ARG A 249 -14.73 -14.20 -9.11
CA ARG A 249 -14.49 -14.14 -10.56
C ARG A 249 -14.81 -12.77 -11.15
N LEU A 250 -15.90 -12.14 -10.72
CA LEU A 250 -16.27 -10.80 -11.17
C LEU A 250 -15.36 -9.73 -10.54
N GLY A 251 -15.02 -9.84 -9.25
CA GLY A 251 -14.05 -8.95 -8.61
C GLY A 251 -12.68 -8.99 -9.30
N LEU A 252 -12.24 -10.18 -9.75
CA LEU A 252 -11.01 -10.34 -10.51
C LEU A 252 -11.05 -9.64 -11.88
N ILE A 253 -12.22 -9.56 -12.53
CA ILE A 253 -12.37 -8.76 -13.75
C ILE A 253 -12.08 -7.29 -13.44
N GLN A 254 -12.68 -6.74 -12.39
CA GLN A 254 -12.44 -5.35 -12.00
C GLN A 254 -10.97 -5.08 -11.66
N PHE A 255 -10.35 -5.99 -10.91
CA PHE A 255 -8.91 -5.94 -10.63
C PHE A 255 -8.09 -5.87 -11.93
N LYS A 256 -8.37 -6.76 -12.89
CA LYS A 256 -7.63 -6.83 -14.16
C LYS A 256 -7.86 -5.61 -15.05
N VAL A 257 -9.04 -5.02 -15.01
CA VAL A 257 -9.34 -3.75 -15.70
C VAL A 257 -8.50 -2.64 -15.10
N ILE A 258 -8.63 -2.36 -13.80
CA ILE A 258 -7.91 -1.25 -13.13
C ILE A 258 -6.39 -1.38 -13.35
N HIS A 259 -5.84 -2.57 -13.14
CA HIS A 259 -4.40 -2.83 -13.27
C HIS A 259 -3.93 -3.11 -14.70
N ARG A 260 -4.78 -2.86 -15.71
CA ARG A 260 -4.42 -2.93 -17.14
C ARG A 260 -3.77 -4.27 -17.53
N VAL A 261 -4.32 -5.36 -16.99
CA VAL A 261 -3.82 -6.73 -17.20
C VAL A 261 -4.27 -7.28 -18.55
N HIS A 262 -5.37 -6.75 -19.09
CA HIS A 262 -5.82 -7.07 -20.43
C HIS A 262 -4.89 -6.44 -21.48
N PHE A 263 -4.64 -7.17 -22.57
CA PHE A 263 -3.87 -6.64 -23.70
C PHE A 263 -4.80 -5.85 -24.62
N SER A 264 -4.46 -4.59 -24.85
CA SER A 264 -5.01 -3.79 -25.95
C SER A 264 -4.36 -4.16 -27.27
N LYS A 265 -4.98 -3.80 -28.39
CA LYS A 265 -4.38 -3.98 -29.72
C LYS A 265 -3.08 -3.18 -29.86
N SER A 266 -3.04 -1.96 -29.33
CA SER A 266 -1.82 -1.15 -29.29
C SER A 266 -0.65 -1.86 -28.58
N ARG A 267 -0.94 -2.55 -27.47
CA ARG A 267 0.09 -3.28 -26.72
C ARG A 267 0.47 -4.59 -27.39
N LEU A 268 -0.44 -5.20 -28.15
CA LEU A 268 -0.13 -6.39 -28.93
C LEU A 268 0.74 -6.05 -30.14
N SER A 269 0.48 -4.95 -30.84
CA SER A 269 1.30 -4.52 -31.98
C SER A 269 2.74 -4.17 -31.58
N GLU A 270 2.95 -3.69 -30.35
CA GLU A 270 4.30 -3.48 -29.79
C GLU A 270 5.05 -4.80 -29.52
N LEU A 271 4.32 -5.89 -29.25
CA LEU A 271 4.89 -7.21 -28.91
C LEU A 271 5.03 -8.11 -30.14
N TYR A 272 4.16 -7.96 -31.12
CA TYR A 272 3.97 -8.84 -32.26
C TYR A 272 3.81 -8.00 -33.53
N PRO A 273 4.83 -7.95 -34.41
CA PRO A 273 4.82 -7.13 -35.62
C PRO A 273 3.64 -7.42 -36.56
N GLU A 274 3.12 -8.64 -36.54
CA GLU A 274 1.97 -9.08 -37.35
C GLU A 274 0.62 -8.53 -36.87
N VAL A 275 0.55 -7.94 -35.68
CA VAL A 275 -0.69 -7.39 -35.13
C VAL A 275 -0.79 -5.91 -35.43
N GLU A 276 -1.86 -5.50 -36.12
CA GLU A 276 -2.13 -4.08 -36.35
C GLU A 276 -2.66 -3.39 -35.07
N ASN A 277 -2.23 -2.14 -34.86
CA ASN A 277 -2.77 -1.24 -33.85
C ASN A 277 -4.13 -0.66 -34.29
N LYS A 278 -5.09 -1.52 -34.64
CA LYS A 278 -6.44 -1.12 -35.05
C LYS A 278 -7.49 -1.87 -34.25
N CYS A 279 -8.59 -1.19 -33.99
CA CYS A 279 -9.74 -1.78 -33.31
C CYS A 279 -10.43 -2.81 -34.22
N ASP A 280 -10.70 -4.01 -33.70
CA ASP A 280 -11.43 -5.04 -34.45
C ASP A 280 -12.86 -4.59 -34.84
N LYS A 281 -13.41 -3.58 -34.16
CA LYS A 281 -14.78 -3.09 -34.32
C LYS A 281 -14.84 -1.90 -35.28
N CYS A 282 -14.21 -0.78 -34.93
CA CYS A 282 -14.28 0.47 -35.71
C CYS A 282 -13.08 0.71 -36.62
N GLN A 283 -12.08 -0.19 -36.65
CA GLN A 283 -10.81 -0.04 -37.39
C GLN A 283 -9.96 1.18 -36.99
N GLY A 284 -10.33 1.91 -35.93
CA GLY A 284 -9.62 3.08 -35.44
C GLY A 284 -8.31 2.76 -34.70
N SER A 285 -7.39 3.74 -34.71
CA SER A 285 -6.07 3.72 -34.06
C SER A 285 -5.81 5.06 -33.35
N PRO A 286 -5.08 5.13 -32.23
CA PRO A 286 -4.51 4.00 -31.49
C PRO A 286 -5.55 3.25 -30.65
N CYS A 287 -5.50 1.91 -30.69
CA CYS A 287 -6.47 1.06 -30.03
C CYS A 287 -5.97 0.66 -28.63
N HIS A 288 -5.98 1.65 -27.73
CA HIS A 288 -5.65 1.51 -26.31
C HIS A 288 -6.79 0.84 -25.49
N LEU A 289 -6.55 0.58 -24.19
CA LEU A 289 -7.57 -0.03 -23.33
C LEU A 289 -8.79 0.88 -23.16
N SER A 290 -8.59 2.20 -23.02
CA SER A 290 -9.71 3.18 -22.97
C SER A 290 -10.62 3.08 -24.19
N HIS A 291 -10.03 2.94 -25.38
CA HIS A 291 -10.75 2.74 -26.64
C HIS A 291 -11.56 1.44 -26.62
N MET A 292 -10.93 0.31 -26.30
CA MET A 292 -11.58 -0.99 -26.32
C MET A 292 -12.67 -1.14 -25.23
N PHE A 293 -12.61 -0.38 -24.14
CA PHE A 293 -13.65 -0.39 -23.10
C PHE A 293 -14.75 0.65 -23.30
N PHE A 294 -14.44 1.84 -23.84
CA PHE A 294 -15.39 2.96 -23.84
C PHE A 294 -15.32 3.88 -25.07
N LEU A 295 -14.13 4.34 -25.48
CA LEU A 295 -14.01 5.40 -26.50
C LEU A 295 -14.25 4.92 -27.95
N CYS A 296 -14.44 3.62 -28.18
CA CYS A 296 -14.75 3.10 -29.51
C CYS A 296 -16.13 3.59 -29.99
N PRO A 297 -16.24 4.23 -31.17
CA PRO A 297 -17.52 4.70 -31.71
C PRO A 297 -18.57 3.60 -31.84
N GLU A 298 -18.15 2.38 -32.23
CA GLU A 298 -19.05 1.22 -32.33
C GLU A 298 -19.59 0.76 -30.96
N LEU A 299 -18.88 1.05 -29.86
CA LEU A 299 -19.35 0.78 -28.49
C LEU A 299 -20.26 1.89 -27.96
N GLN A 300 -20.32 3.06 -28.60
CA GLN A 300 -21.12 4.19 -28.14
C GLN A 300 -22.60 3.82 -28.07
N ARG A 301 -23.14 3.10 -29.07
CA ARG A 301 -24.54 2.63 -29.05
C ARG A 301 -24.84 1.75 -27.83
N PHE A 302 -23.94 0.82 -27.52
CA PHE A 302 -24.07 -0.05 -26.34
C PHE A 302 -24.07 0.76 -25.04
N TRP A 303 -23.10 1.67 -24.87
CA TRP A 303 -23.01 2.49 -23.66
C TRP A 303 -24.19 3.46 -23.53
N THR A 304 -24.60 4.13 -24.60
CA THR A 304 -25.79 5.00 -24.58
C THR A 304 -27.03 4.23 -24.12
N GLY A 305 -27.24 3.01 -24.63
CA GLY A 305 -28.34 2.15 -24.17
C GLY A 305 -28.21 1.75 -22.70
N TYR A 306 -27.01 1.38 -22.25
CA TYR A 306 -26.75 1.11 -20.83
C TYR A 306 -27.11 2.33 -19.95
N PHE A 307 -26.62 3.52 -20.30
CA PHE A 307 -26.82 4.73 -19.50
C PHE A 307 -28.29 5.19 -19.51
N ALA A 308 -28.99 5.07 -20.65
CA ALA A 308 -30.42 5.36 -20.72
C ALA A 308 -31.22 4.45 -19.78
N ILE A 309 -30.96 3.14 -19.81
CA ILE A 309 -31.63 2.19 -18.92
C ILE A 309 -31.31 2.48 -17.46
N MET A 310 -30.04 2.67 -17.13
CA MET A 310 -29.64 2.98 -15.76
C MET A 310 -30.23 4.30 -15.27
N SER A 311 -30.44 5.28 -16.16
CA SER A 311 -31.11 6.53 -15.82
C SER A 311 -32.57 6.30 -15.41
N THR A 312 -33.30 5.51 -16.20
CA THR A 312 -34.69 5.12 -15.88
C THR A 312 -34.77 4.30 -14.59
N VAL A 313 -33.89 3.30 -14.43
CA VAL A 313 -33.88 2.42 -13.25
C VAL A 313 -33.61 3.19 -11.97
N LEU A 314 -32.70 4.15 -12.00
CA LEU A 314 -32.27 4.88 -10.81
C LEU A 314 -33.05 6.18 -10.57
N GLY A 315 -33.87 6.61 -11.53
CA GLY A 315 -34.62 7.87 -11.47
C GLY A 315 -33.73 9.11 -11.54
N VAL A 316 -32.57 9.03 -12.21
CA VAL A 316 -31.59 10.12 -12.32
C VAL A 316 -31.07 10.21 -13.75
N THR A 317 -30.63 11.39 -14.19
CA THR A 317 -30.05 11.55 -15.53
C THR A 317 -28.58 11.14 -15.53
N LEU A 318 -28.25 10.03 -16.19
CA LEU A 318 -26.88 9.60 -16.41
C LEU A 318 -26.47 9.82 -17.86
N HIS A 319 -25.34 10.51 -18.05
CA HIS A 319 -24.70 10.65 -19.35
C HIS A 319 -23.56 9.62 -19.52
N PRO A 320 -23.23 9.22 -20.76
CA PRO A 320 -22.08 8.38 -21.03
C PRO A 320 -20.80 8.92 -20.39
N CYS A 321 -20.31 8.18 -19.39
CA CYS A 321 -19.20 8.60 -18.56
C CYS A 321 -18.13 7.51 -18.49
N PRO A 322 -16.85 7.81 -18.82
CA PRO A 322 -15.75 6.85 -18.75
C PRO A 322 -15.50 6.34 -17.33
N LEU A 323 -15.75 7.15 -16.28
CA LEU A 323 -15.56 6.73 -14.89
C LEU A 323 -16.53 5.59 -14.52
N ILE A 324 -17.79 5.69 -14.93
CA ILE A 324 -18.78 4.63 -14.71
C ILE A 324 -18.43 3.42 -15.58
N ALA A 325 -18.15 3.63 -16.87
CA ALA A 325 -17.91 2.55 -17.81
C ALA A 325 -16.67 1.71 -17.48
N VAL A 326 -15.55 2.36 -17.14
CA VAL A 326 -14.25 1.71 -16.92
C VAL A 326 -14.03 1.35 -15.46
N PHE A 327 -14.48 2.19 -14.51
CA PHE A 327 -14.19 2.02 -13.08
C PHE A 327 -15.43 1.69 -12.22
N GLY A 328 -16.64 1.95 -12.70
CA GLY A 328 -17.88 1.68 -11.96
C GLY A 328 -18.09 2.65 -10.81
N ILE A 329 -17.60 3.89 -10.97
CA ILE A 329 -17.79 4.99 -10.02
C ILE A 329 -18.44 6.18 -10.75
N PRO A 330 -19.39 6.89 -10.12
CA PRO A 330 -19.96 8.09 -10.71
C PRO A 330 -18.97 9.25 -10.67
N ASP A 331 -19.24 10.27 -11.48
CA ASP A 331 -18.59 11.57 -11.33
C ASP A 331 -18.97 12.20 -9.98
N ARG A 332 -18.08 13.03 -9.41
CA ARG A 332 -18.31 13.69 -8.12
C ARG A 332 -19.47 14.67 -8.15
N SER A 333 -19.72 15.28 -9.30
CA SER A 333 -20.85 16.19 -9.52
C SER A 333 -22.21 15.49 -9.39
N LEU A 334 -22.25 14.16 -9.52
CA LEU A 334 -23.49 13.41 -9.49
C LEU A 334 -23.83 12.96 -8.06
N ILE A 335 -24.91 13.51 -7.53
CA ILE A 335 -25.43 13.17 -6.20
C ILE A 335 -26.20 11.85 -6.30
N LEU A 336 -25.58 10.78 -5.81
CA LEU A 336 -26.18 9.45 -5.71
C LEU A 336 -26.05 8.89 -4.29
N ASP A 337 -27.07 8.18 -3.85
CA ASP A 337 -27.01 7.43 -2.60
C ASP A 337 -26.09 6.20 -2.72
N SER A 338 -25.82 5.56 -1.58
CA SER A 338 -24.94 4.39 -1.51
C SER A 338 -25.47 3.19 -2.30
N THR A 339 -26.79 3.01 -2.35
CA THR A 339 -27.46 1.91 -3.05
C THR A 339 -27.38 2.08 -4.57
N GLN A 340 -27.68 3.27 -5.07
CA GLN A 340 -27.54 3.63 -6.49
C GLN A 340 -26.10 3.45 -6.96
N LYS A 341 -25.12 3.93 -6.17
CA LYS A 341 -23.69 3.75 -6.45
C LYS A 341 -23.30 2.28 -6.55
N ASP A 342 -23.82 1.43 -5.67
CA ASP A 342 -23.55 -0.01 -5.70
C ASP A 342 -24.20 -0.69 -6.92
N ILE A 343 -25.43 -0.31 -7.27
CA ILE A 343 -26.12 -0.82 -8.46
C ILE A 343 -25.29 -0.51 -9.69
N ILE A 344 -24.87 0.75 -9.87
CA ILE A 344 -24.00 1.18 -10.98
C ILE A 344 -22.71 0.36 -11.01
N ALA A 345 -22.04 0.21 -9.86
CA ALA A 345 -20.77 -0.50 -9.78
C ALA A 345 -20.89 -1.98 -10.17
N PHE A 346 -22.00 -2.64 -9.81
CA PHE A 346 -22.29 -4.02 -10.18
C PHE A 346 -22.70 -4.17 -11.65
N THR A 347 -23.62 -3.34 -12.14
CA THR A 347 -24.15 -3.48 -13.51
C THR A 347 -23.13 -3.07 -14.57
N SER A 348 -22.31 -2.04 -14.31
CA SER A 348 -21.17 -1.67 -15.17
C SER A 348 -20.07 -2.73 -15.17
N LEU A 349 -19.90 -3.49 -14.08
CA LEU A 349 -18.97 -4.63 -14.05
C LEU A 349 -19.43 -5.76 -14.99
N LEU A 350 -20.73 -6.01 -15.07
CA LEU A 350 -21.29 -6.96 -16.02
C LEU A 350 -21.19 -6.46 -17.47
N ALA A 351 -21.35 -5.16 -17.70
CA ALA A 351 -21.08 -4.55 -19.00
C ALA A 351 -19.62 -4.76 -19.44
N ARG A 352 -18.65 -4.48 -18.57
CA ARG A 352 -17.21 -4.75 -18.81
C ARG A 352 -16.93 -6.24 -19.07
N ARG A 353 -17.59 -7.14 -18.31
CA ARG A 353 -17.49 -8.58 -18.55
C ARG A 353 -17.93 -8.94 -19.97
N LEU A 354 -19.06 -8.43 -20.44
CA LEU A 354 -19.55 -8.70 -21.80
C LEU A 354 -18.62 -8.14 -22.87
N ILE A 355 -18.13 -6.91 -22.69
CA ILE A 355 -17.12 -6.34 -23.59
C ILE A 355 -15.88 -7.24 -23.68
N LEU A 356 -15.43 -7.78 -22.54
CA LEU A 356 -14.30 -8.72 -22.49
C LEU A 356 -14.60 -10.08 -23.15
N LEU A 357 -15.86 -10.54 -23.16
CA LEU A 357 -16.24 -11.74 -23.93
C LEU A 357 -16.21 -11.46 -25.44
N HIS A 358 -16.50 -10.23 -25.85
CA HIS A 358 -16.42 -9.76 -27.23
C HIS A 358 -15.09 -9.06 -27.56
N TRP A 359 -14.04 -9.26 -26.76
CA TRP A 359 -12.80 -8.47 -26.80
C TRP A 359 -12.07 -8.49 -28.14
N LYS A 360 -12.10 -9.65 -28.82
CA LYS A 360 -11.47 -9.87 -30.14
C LYS A 360 -12.49 -9.96 -31.28
N SER A 361 -13.78 -9.77 -30.98
CA SER A 361 -14.83 -9.88 -31.98
C SER A 361 -15.00 -8.55 -32.70
N ALA A 362 -15.27 -8.57 -34.00
CA ALA A 362 -15.70 -7.37 -34.73
C ALA A 362 -17.07 -6.87 -34.28
N LYS A 363 -17.93 -7.76 -33.73
CA LYS A 363 -19.27 -7.39 -33.25
C LYS A 363 -19.23 -6.81 -31.84
N CYS A 364 -20.03 -5.77 -31.60
CA CYS A 364 -20.28 -5.23 -30.26
C CYS A 364 -21.27 -6.11 -29.48
N PRO A 365 -21.18 -6.14 -28.13
CA PRO A 365 -22.24 -6.70 -27.31
C PRO A 365 -23.52 -5.86 -27.44
N THR A 366 -24.68 -6.49 -27.27
CA THR A 366 -25.97 -5.79 -27.28
C THR A 366 -26.47 -5.46 -25.89
N VAL A 367 -27.35 -4.47 -25.78
CA VAL A 367 -27.95 -4.06 -24.51
C VAL A 367 -28.86 -5.17 -23.98
N SER A 368 -29.57 -5.87 -24.87
CA SER A 368 -30.30 -7.11 -24.58
C SER A 368 -29.44 -8.18 -23.90
N GLN A 369 -28.22 -8.43 -24.40
CA GLN A 369 -27.31 -9.41 -23.80
C GLN A 369 -26.91 -8.98 -22.39
N TRP A 370 -26.61 -7.69 -22.20
CA TRP A 370 -26.31 -7.14 -20.89
C TRP A 370 -27.48 -7.26 -19.90
N LEU A 371 -28.70 -6.93 -20.29
CA LEU A 371 -29.88 -7.11 -19.44
C LEU A 371 -30.06 -8.58 -19.00
N LYS A 372 -29.93 -9.52 -19.94
CA LYS A 372 -29.99 -10.96 -19.63
C LYS A 372 -28.91 -11.37 -18.62
N ASP A 373 -27.69 -10.87 -18.83
CA ASP A 373 -26.56 -11.11 -17.93
C ASP A 373 -26.83 -10.55 -16.52
N VAL A 374 -27.33 -9.30 -16.42
CA VAL A 374 -27.73 -8.69 -15.15
C VAL A 374 -28.76 -9.56 -14.44
N MET A 375 -29.85 -9.94 -15.12
CA MET A 375 -30.90 -10.76 -14.52
C MET A 375 -30.39 -12.14 -14.08
N PHE A 376 -29.48 -12.75 -14.83
CA PHE A 376 -28.83 -14.00 -14.41
C PHE A 376 -28.05 -13.82 -13.11
N PHE A 377 -27.20 -12.78 -13.01
CA PHE A 377 -26.40 -12.52 -11.82
C PHE A 377 -27.23 -12.01 -10.63
N LEU A 378 -28.37 -11.35 -10.86
CA LEU A 378 -29.31 -10.99 -9.80
C LEU A 378 -29.93 -12.21 -9.11
N LYS A 379 -30.14 -13.32 -9.83
CA LYS A 379 -30.55 -14.60 -9.20
C LYS A 379 -29.50 -15.07 -8.18
N LEU A 380 -28.22 -14.95 -8.53
CA LEU A 380 -27.12 -15.31 -7.62
C LEU A 380 -27.04 -14.37 -6.41
N GLU A 381 -27.24 -13.06 -6.61
CA GLU A 381 -27.32 -12.12 -5.49
C GLU A 381 -28.53 -12.44 -4.60
N LYS A 382 -29.71 -12.75 -5.16
CA LYS A 382 -30.90 -13.15 -4.38
C LYS A 382 -30.62 -14.35 -3.48
N ILE A 383 -29.98 -15.40 -4.02
CA ILE A 383 -29.59 -16.59 -3.24
C ILE A 383 -28.71 -16.19 -2.05
N LYS A 384 -27.70 -15.34 -2.28
CA LYS A 384 -26.82 -14.83 -1.22
C LYS A 384 -27.57 -14.05 -0.13
N TYR A 385 -28.49 -13.17 -0.49
CA TYR A 385 -29.29 -12.43 0.50
C TYR A 385 -30.23 -13.35 1.27
N THR A 386 -30.79 -14.36 0.59
CA THR A 386 -31.67 -15.37 1.20
C THR A 386 -30.92 -16.21 2.24
N LEU A 387 -29.70 -16.68 1.91
CA LEU A 387 -28.85 -17.43 2.84
C LEU A 387 -28.43 -16.64 4.08
N ARG A 388 -28.48 -15.30 4.02
CA ARG A 388 -28.20 -14.40 5.16
C ARG A 388 -29.45 -14.01 5.96
N GLY A 389 -30.63 -14.51 5.57
CA GLY A 389 -31.90 -14.12 6.19
C GLY A 389 -32.34 -12.69 5.87
N CYS A 390 -31.75 -12.04 4.85
CA CYS A 390 -31.98 -10.62 4.54
C CYS A 390 -32.65 -10.42 3.17
N THR A 391 -33.59 -11.28 2.79
CA THR A 391 -34.25 -11.23 1.46
C THR A 391 -34.96 -9.90 1.20
N ALA A 392 -35.53 -9.26 2.23
CA ALA A 392 -36.14 -7.94 2.10
C ALA A 392 -35.14 -6.87 1.59
N ASN A 393 -33.89 -6.91 2.07
CA ASN A 393 -32.84 -5.98 1.64
C ASN A 393 -32.44 -6.19 0.17
N PHE A 394 -32.58 -7.40 -0.36
CA PHE A 394 -32.38 -7.66 -1.79
C PHE A 394 -33.43 -6.91 -2.61
N PHE A 395 -34.70 -7.05 -2.26
CA PHE A 395 -35.77 -6.36 -2.97
C PHE A 395 -35.65 -4.85 -2.79
N HIS A 396 -35.41 -4.33 -1.58
CA HIS A 396 -35.18 -2.89 -1.39
C HIS A 396 -34.10 -2.33 -2.32
N LYS A 397 -32.99 -3.06 -2.52
CA LYS A 397 -31.90 -2.65 -3.41
C LYS A 397 -32.22 -2.81 -4.89
N TRP A 398 -32.78 -3.95 -5.30
CA TRP A 398 -32.89 -4.33 -6.71
C TRP A 398 -34.28 -4.15 -7.30
N GLN A 399 -35.28 -3.79 -6.50
CA GLN A 399 -36.65 -3.57 -6.97
C GLN A 399 -36.73 -2.60 -8.15
N PRO A 400 -36.03 -1.45 -8.17
CA PRO A 400 -36.10 -0.54 -9.31
C PRO A 400 -35.67 -1.21 -10.63
N PHE A 401 -34.60 -2.01 -10.59
CA PHE A 401 -34.12 -2.75 -11.76
C PHE A 401 -35.08 -3.88 -12.16
N ILE A 402 -35.63 -4.60 -11.18
CA ILE A 402 -36.58 -5.68 -11.41
C ILE A 402 -37.87 -5.12 -12.03
N SER A 403 -38.43 -4.05 -11.46
CA SER A 403 -39.63 -3.39 -11.97
C SER A 403 -39.44 -2.89 -13.40
N TYR A 404 -38.30 -2.28 -13.70
CA TYR A 404 -37.95 -1.90 -15.07
C TYR A 404 -37.94 -3.11 -16.00
N PHE A 405 -37.26 -4.20 -15.63
CA PHE A 405 -37.16 -5.39 -16.47
C PHE A 405 -38.51 -6.08 -16.68
N THR A 406 -39.37 -6.15 -15.66
CA THR A 406 -40.71 -6.74 -15.76
C THR A 406 -41.68 -5.90 -16.59
N GLY A 407 -41.44 -4.59 -16.70
CA GLY A 407 -42.22 -3.68 -17.53
C GLY A 407 -41.83 -3.68 -19.01
N LEU A 408 -40.79 -4.43 -19.40
CA LEU A 408 -40.38 -4.54 -20.80
C LEU A 408 -41.27 -5.53 -21.55
N GLU A 409 -41.97 -5.04 -22.58
CA GLU A 409 -42.68 -5.91 -23.53
C GLU A 409 -41.72 -6.65 -24.47
N VAL A 410 -40.64 -5.99 -24.89
CA VAL A 410 -39.59 -6.54 -25.75
C VAL A 410 -38.23 -6.07 -25.25
N LEU A 411 -37.20 -6.92 -25.39
CA LEU A 411 -35.84 -6.53 -25.01
C LEU A 411 -35.26 -5.49 -25.98
N PRO A 412 -34.57 -4.45 -25.47
CA PRO A 412 -34.00 -3.38 -26.29
C PRO A 412 -32.84 -3.91 -27.17
N VAL A 413 -32.82 -3.48 -28.42
CA VAL A 413 -31.87 -3.93 -29.46
C VAL A 413 -30.46 -3.39 -29.26
#